data_AF-A0A369GE48-F1
#
_entry.id   AF-A0A369GE48-F1
#
_cell.length_a   1.000
_cell.length_b   1.000
_cell.length_c   1.000
_cell.angle_alpha   90.00
_cell.angle_beta   90.00
_cell.angle_gamma   90.00
#
_symmetry.space_group_name_H-M   'P 1'
#
loop_
_entity.id
_entity.type
_entity.pdbx_description
1 polymer ?
#
loop_
_entity_poly.entity_id
_entity_poly.type
_entity_poly.pdbx_seq_one_letter_code
_entity_poly.pdbx_strand_id
1 'polypeptide(L)'
;MNETIAAPQPENGRQNPPQLPQESSEETLLADSQADELRNLASDSLEPTRIFNSVTEQQLAAASDVKQGNAWDRQAAFNSRDDIHDANVLPRSMTRSSPRKKTPASRSTAPQAGTSKRKEVQNAVESDEEAERRPVKRAKTKAQEDDQMALSQRTAVPSLGKAMYIGAHVSAAGGVHNSVTNAVQIGANAFAVFLKSQRKWSSPPLTTEARDLFVANCKNHGYSAHQHALPHGSYLVNLAQADEAKASQAYGSFIDDLERCEQLGIKLYNFHPGSTLGDARPAAIARIASQLNKSHKATKTVVTVLENMAGSGNIIGSSWEDLRDIIALVEDKERVGICIDTCHAFAAGYDLRTPGAFDATMKSFKDVVGVKYLKALHLNDSKAPLGSNRDLHANIGTGFLGLRAFHNIMNDDTFANMPLVLETPIDGKGPNGKTSEDRQIWADEIKLLESLIGMDPESDDFKAQERELQERGASERSRIQDQVDKKSAKGAKKGVKKGAKAAAGKKTQKRGQKKKAEDTSESDGEDTQSS
;
A
#
# COMPACT_ATOMS: atom_id res chain seq x y z
N MET A 1 64.41 -24.66 -34.67
CA MET A 1 64.93 -24.60 -36.05
C MET A 1 64.02 -23.63 -36.78
N ASN A 2 64.27 -22.33 -36.64
CA ASN A 2 65.13 -21.46 -37.45
C ASN A 2 64.51 -21.12 -38.82
N GLU A 3 64.63 -19.83 -39.17
CA GLU A 3 64.29 -19.16 -40.44
C GLU A 3 62.86 -18.59 -40.55
N THR A 4 62.57 -17.37 -41.05
CA THR A 4 63.36 -16.18 -41.41
C THR A 4 62.38 -15.00 -41.49
N ILE A 5 62.93 -13.80 -41.27
CA ILE A 5 62.35 -12.44 -41.29
C ILE A 5 61.81 -12.05 -42.68
N ALA A 6 60.65 -11.38 -42.72
CA ALA A 6 60.30 -10.41 -43.76
C ALA A 6 59.22 -9.43 -43.27
N ALA A 7 59.49 -8.11 -43.40
CA ALA A 7 58.54 -7.03 -43.16
C ALA A 7 57.69 -6.73 -44.41
N PRO A 8 56.50 -6.14 -44.24
CA PRO A 8 56.07 -5.09 -45.18
C PRO A 8 55.38 -3.88 -44.52
N GLN A 9 55.42 -2.79 -45.28
CA GLN A 9 54.83 -1.45 -45.12
C GLN A 9 53.30 -1.47 -44.88
N PRO A 10 52.70 -0.38 -44.37
CA PRO A 10 51.30 -0.05 -44.66
C PRO A 10 51.18 1.09 -45.68
N GLU A 11 50.58 0.78 -46.83
CA GLU A 11 49.99 1.73 -47.78
C GLU A 11 48.47 1.84 -47.60
N ASN A 12 47.90 2.86 -48.26
CA ASN A 12 46.50 3.24 -48.49
C ASN A 12 45.94 4.27 -47.49
N GLY A 13 45.52 5.46 -47.90
CA GLY A 13 44.97 5.87 -49.20
C GLY A 13 43.57 6.41 -48.94
N ARG A 14 43.47 7.72 -48.64
CA ARG A 14 42.18 8.41 -48.45
C ARG A 14 41.70 8.94 -49.81
N GLN A 15 40.53 8.50 -50.24
CA GLN A 15 39.77 9.10 -51.34
C GLN A 15 38.41 9.60 -50.82
N ASN A 16 37.99 10.76 -51.35
CA ASN A 16 36.83 11.55 -50.99
C ASN A 16 35.48 10.89 -51.33
N PRO A 17 34.41 11.19 -50.58
CA PRO A 17 33.03 11.08 -51.06
C PRO A 17 32.47 12.44 -51.56
N PRO A 18 31.35 12.43 -52.31
CA PRO A 18 31.06 13.42 -53.36
C PRO A 18 30.28 14.66 -52.91
N GLN A 19 30.38 15.72 -53.73
CA GLN A 19 29.58 16.95 -53.68
C GLN A 19 28.13 16.73 -54.15
N LEU A 20 27.18 17.39 -53.47
CA LEU A 20 25.85 17.79 -53.95
C LEU A 20 25.49 19.17 -53.35
N PRO A 21 24.56 19.95 -53.95
CA PRO A 21 24.82 21.32 -54.39
C PRO A 21 24.37 22.44 -53.42
N GLN A 22 24.88 23.66 -53.67
CA GLN A 22 24.42 24.92 -53.09
C GLN A 22 23.19 25.47 -53.82
N GLU A 23 22.23 26.00 -53.05
CA GLU A 23 21.32 27.15 -53.27
C GLU A 23 20.35 27.13 -52.07
N SER A 24 19.84 28.20 -51.44
CA SER A 24 19.85 29.65 -51.64
C SER A 24 19.40 30.29 -50.31
N SER A 25 19.83 31.51 -50.06
CA SER A 25 19.47 32.36 -48.92
C SER A 25 17.99 32.76 -48.92
N GLU A 26 17.18 32.20 -48.00
CA GLU A 26 15.88 32.80 -47.61
C GLU A 26 15.26 32.28 -46.29
N GLU A 27 16.02 31.57 -45.44
CA GLU A 27 15.46 30.91 -44.24
C GLU A 27 16.08 31.39 -42.92
N THR A 28 16.45 32.67 -42.85
CA THR A 28 16.98 33.32 -41.62
C THR A 28 16.23 34.61 -41.25
N LEU A 29 15.02 34.81 -41.79
CA LEU A 29 14.17 35.97 -41.53
C LEU A 29 12.81 35.63 -40.91
N LEU A 30 12.61 34.38 -40.46
CA LEU A 30 11.35 33.92 -39.83
C LEU A 30 11.52 33.43 -38.38
N ALA A 31 12.75 33.44 -37.84
CA ALA A 31 13.02 33.05 -36.45
C ALA A 31 13.07 34.24 -35.47
N ASP A 32 13.25 35.47 -35.96
CA ASP A 32 13.31 36.68 -35.11
C ASP A 32 11.96 37.42 -34.99
N SER A 33 10.92 37.05 -35.75
CA SER A 33 9.60 37.69 -35.66
C SER A 33 8.62 37.00 -34.71
N GLN A 34 8.97 35.83 -34.14
CA GLN A 34 8.15 35.11 -33.15
C GLN A 34 8.66 35.24 -31.71
N ALA A 35 9.82 35.86 -31.50
CA ALA A 35 10.38 36.13 -30.17
C ALA A 35 9.89 37.47 -29.56
N ASP A 36 9.36 38.39 -30.38
CA ASP A 36 8.84 39.69 -29.92
C ASP A 36 7.32 39.71 -29.66
N GLU A 37 6.57 38.68 -30.10
CA GLU A 37 5.12 38.57 -29.85
C GLU A 37 4.79 37.91 -28.49
N LEU A 38 5.77 37.23 -27.87
CA LEU A 38 5.63 36.64 -26.52
C LEU A 38 6.12 37.57 -25.39
N ARG A 39 6.66 38.76 -25.73
CA ARG A 39 7.04 39.80 -24.75
C ARG A 39 5.97 40.88 -24.53
N ASN A 40 4.91 40.91 -25.32
CA ASN A 40 3.83 41.91 -25.24
C ASN A 40 2.49 41.40 -24.66
N LEU A 41 2.49 40.26 -23.96
CA LEU A 41 1.32 39.74 -23.20
C LEU A 41 1.53 39.75 -21.67
N ALA A 42 2.59 40.41 -21.19
CA ALA A 42 2.92 40.56 -19.78
C ALA A 42 3.01 42.05 -19.40
N SER A 43 1.94 42.80 -19.69
CA SER A 43 1.76 44.15 -19.15
C SER A 43 0.29 44.56 -19.23
N ASP A 44 -0.53 44.08 -18.30
CA ASP A 44 -1.64 44.87 -17.79
C ASP A 44 -2.23 44.27 -16.49
N SER A 45 -2.52 45.17 -15.54
CA SER A 45 -3.23 44.98 -14.27
C SER A 45 -2.45 44.44 -13.06
N LEU A 46 -1.66 45.33 -12.45
CA LEU A 46 -1.50 45.39 -11.00
C LEU A 46 -2.48 46.45 -10.47
N GLU A 47 -3.42 46.08 -9.59
CA GLU A 47 -4.03 46.91 -8.54
C GLU A 47 -4.67 45.98 -7.47
N PRO A 48 -4.35 46.13 -6.17
CA PRO A 48 -4.85 45.23 -5.12
C PRO A 48 -6.15 45.75 -4.49
N THR A 49 -7.27 45.08 -4.70
CA THR A 49 -8.53 45.42 -4.01
C THR A 49 -8.62 44.72 -2.66
N ARG A 50 -8.53 45.52 -1.58
CA ARG A 50 -8.99 45.14 -0.23
C ARG A 50 -10.51 44.98 -0.25
N ILE A 51 -11.03 43.79 0.07
CA ILE A 51 -12.37 43.66 0.68
C ILE A 51 -12.27 42.65 1.83
N PHE A 52 -12.52 43.17 3.03
CA PHE A 52 -12.64 42.45 4.30
C PHE A 52 -14.11 42.01 4.48
N ASN A 53 -14.30 40.82 5.05
CA ASN A 53 -15.46 40.32 5.81
C ASN A 53 -16.88 40.63 5.31
N SER A 54 -17.58 39.58 4.86
CA SER A 54 -18.89 39.22 5.42
C SER A 54 -19.28 37.80 5.00
N VAL A 55 -20.09 37.14 5.82
CA VAL A 55 -20.67 35.79 5.63
C VAL A 55 -19.83 34.62 6.17
N THR A 56 -19.62 34.64 7.48
CA THR A 56 -19.86 33.44 8.30
C THR A 56 -21.35 33.30 8.58
N GLU A 57 -21.78 32.06 8.81
CA GLU A 57 -23.12 31.63 9.27
C GLU A 57 -24.21 31.48 8.20
N GLN A 58 -24.24 30.31 7.55
CA GLN A 58 -25.41 29.42 7.59
C GLN A 58 -25.10 28.09 6.90
N GLN A 59 -25.58 27.00 7.53
CA GLN A 59 -25.69 25.62 7.04
C GLN A 59 -24.52 24.66 7.36
N LEU A 60 -24.51 24.20 8.61
CA LEU A 60 -24.07 22.85 8.99
C LEU A 60 -25.32 22.08 9.48
N ALA A 61 -25.68 20.95 8.85
CA ALA A 61 -26.42 19.86 9.48
C ALA A 61 -26.43 18.57 8.63
N ALA A 62 -26.29 17.43 9.33
CA ALA A 62 -26.41 16.01 8.95
C ALA A 62 -25.08 15.32 8.51
N ALA A 63 -24.67 14.16 9.03
CA ALA A 63 -25.20 13.24 10.03
C ALA A 63 -24.06 12.35 10.60
N SER A 64 -24.30 11.83 11.80
CA SER A 64 -23.55 10.84 12.60
C SER A 64 -23.49 9.45 11.91
N ASP A 65 -22.79 8.39 12.33
CA ASP A 65 -22.22 7.92 13.60
C ASP A 65 -21.38 6.66 13.28
N VAL A 66 -20.11 6.51 13.71
CA VAL A 66 -19.51 5.19 14.02
C VAL A 66 -18.38 5.36 15.06
N LYS A 67 -18.54 4.71 16.22
CA LYS A 67 -17.52 4.53 17.27
C LYS A 67 -16.22 3.97 16.69
N GLN A 68 -15.12 4.71 16.81
CA GLN A 68 -13.77 4.23 16.50
C GLN A 68 -12.97 4.03 17.79
N GLY A 69 -12.70 2.78 18.11
CA GLY A 69 -11.53 2.37 18.88
C GLY A 69 -10.63 1.59 17.93
N ASN A 70 -9.46 2.14 17.61
CA ASN A 70 -8.56 1.63 16.56
C ASN A 70 -7.18 1.42 17.21
N ALA A 71 -6.63 0.22 17.39
CA ALA A 71 -6.34 -0.87 16.43
C ALA A 71 -5.12 -0.61 15.52
N TRP A 72 -4.21 0.30 15.88
CA TRP A 72 -2.94 0.48 15.18
C TRP A 72 -1.82 -0.49 15.65
N ASP A 73 -1.91 -1.03 16.88
CA ASP A 73 -0.90 -1.96 17.42
C ASP A 73 -1.24 -3.46 17.34
N ARG A 74 -2.40 -3.86 16.79
CA ARG A 74 -2.85 -5.28 16.84
C ARG A 74 -2.81 -6.04 15.51
N GLN A 75 -2.55 -5.39 14.38
CA GLN A 75 -2.57 -6.08 13.09
C GLN A 75 -1.24 -6.78 12.73
N ALA A 76 -0.15 -6.49 13.45
CA ALA A 76 1.09 -7.26 13.39
C ALA A 76 0.98 -8.68 14.04
N ALA A 77 -0.18 -9.04 14.59
CA ALA A 77 -0.38 -10.29 15.33
C ALA A 77 -1.29 -11.33 14.66
N PHE A 78 -1.85 -11.08 13.47
CA PHE A 78 -2.76 -12.04 12.82
C PHE A 78 -2.10 -13.02 11.83
N ASN A 79 -0.79 -12.88 11.57
CA ASN A 79 -0.02 -13.80 10.71
C ASN A 79 0.91 -14.76 11.48
N SER A 80 0.59 -15.11 12.73
CA SER A 80 1.36 -16.11 13.48
C SER A 80 0.48 -17.10 14.24
N ARG A 81 -0.26 -17.95 13.53
CA ARG A 81 -0.75 -19.23 14.06
C ARG A 81 -0.73 -20.30 12.97
N ASP A 82 0.47 -20.79 12.69
CA ASP A 82 0.65 -22.18 12.25
C ASP A 82 0.64 -23.05 13.50
N ASP A 83 -0.43 -23.81 13.72
CA ASP A 83 -0.44 -25.07 14.47
C ASP A 83 -1.85 -25.70 14.36
N ILE A 84 -2.07 -26.54 13.35
CA ILE A 84 -3.09 -27.61 13.41
C ILE A 84 -2.40 -28.90 12.96
N HIS A 85 -2.06 -29.74 13.94
CA HIS A 85 -1.74 -31.15 13.70
C HIS A 85 -2.99 -31.99 13.97
N ASP A 86 -3.47 -32.60 12.89
CA ASP A 86 -3.78 -34.02 12.71
C ASP A 86 -4.09 -34.86 13.97
N ALA A 87 -5.34 -35.34 14.05
CA ALA A 87 -5.71 -36.53 14.81
C ALA A 87 -6.73 -37.32 13.99
N ASN A 88 -6.21 -38.19 13.13
CA ASN A 88 -6.95 -39.19 12.39
C ASN A 88 -6.97 -40.50 13.23
N VAL A 89 -8.14 -40.92 13.71
CA VAL A 89 -8.37 -42.29 14.21
C VAL A 89 -9.72 -42.76 13.68
N LEU A 90 -9.67 -43.69 12.73
CA LEU A 90 -10.81 -44.51 12.29
C LEU A 90 -11.15 -45.56 13.38
N PRO A 91 -12.37 -46.15 13.39
CA PRO A 91 -12.55 -47.37 12.59
C PRO A 91 -13.95 -47.56 11.95
N ARG A 92 -13.95 -48.31 10.84
CA ARG A 92 -15.08 -49.13 10.32
C ARG A 92 -15.22 -50.40 11.18
N SER A 93 -16.44 -50.84 11.50
CA SER A 93 -17.01 -52.13 11.05
C SER A 93 -18.37 -52.42 11.74
N MET A 94 -19.20 -53.20 11.05
CA MET A 94 -20.56 -53.61 11.41
C MET A 94 -20.56 -54.84 12.34
N THR A 95 -21.57 -54.96 13.23
CA THR A 95 -22.27 -56.23 13.48
C THR A 95 -23.68 -56.02 14.07
N ARG A 96 -24.57 -56.95 13.71
CA ARG A 96 -26.03 -57.14 13.92
C ARG A 96 -26.44 -57.11 15.42
N SER A 97 -27.68 -56.83 15.84
CA SER A 97 -28.94 -57.55 15.53
C SER A 97 -30.24 -56.88 16.08
N SER A 98 -31.25 -56.74 15.20
CA SER A 98 -32.74 -56.86 15.27
C SER A 98 -33.47 -57.32 16.57
N PRO A 99 -34.82 -57.18 16.72
CA PRO A 99 -35.88 -57.13 15.67
C PRO A 99 -37.00 -56.06 15.82
N ARG A 100 -37.48 -55.41 14.75
CA ARG A 100 -38.51 -55.80 13.73
C ARG A 100 -39.96 -55.72 14.29
N LYS A 101 -40.83 -54.82 13.78
CA LYS A 101 -41.87 -55.01 12.71
C LYS A 101 -42.88 -53.85 12.91
N LYS A 102 -43.60 -53.23 11.96
CA LYS A 102 -44.13 -53.57 10.62
C LYS A 102 -44.57 -52.23 9.95
N THR A 103 -44.38 -52.11 8.65
CA THR A 103 -45.09 -51.21 7.71
C THR A 103 -46.42 -51.90 7.25
N PRO A 104 -47.28 -51.37 6.34
CA PRO A 104 -47.13 -50.24 5.41
C PRO A 104 -48.40 -49.39 5.10
N ALA A 105 -48.25 -48.45 4.14
CA ALA A 105 -49.26 -47.93 3.17
C ALA A 105 -50.39 -47.02 3.72
N SER A 106 -51.03 -46.11 3.00
CA SER A 106 -50.91 -45.48 1.68
C SER A 106 -51.95 -44.33 1.60
N ARG A 107 -51.62 -43.29 0.82
CA ARG A 107 -52.47 -42.35 0.03
C ARG A 107 -53.97 -42.11 0.37
N SER A 108 -54.26 -40.80 0.42
CA SER A 108 -55.33 -40.02 -0.26
C SER A 108 -56.63 -39.62 0.47
N THR A 109 -56.93 -38.32 0.29
CA THR A 109 -58.24 -37.62 0.13
C THR A 109 -59.13 -37.26 1.33
N ALA A 110 -59.22 -35.92 1.52
CA ALA A 110 -60.45 -35.09 1.58
C ALA A 110 -61.27 -35.04 2.91
N PRO A 111 -62.24 -34.10 3.07
CA PRO A 111 -62.18 -33.04 4.09
C PRO A 111 -63.40 -33.04 5.05
N GLN A 112 -63.38 -32.25 6.14
CA GLN A 112 -64.62 -31.73 6.74
C GLN A 112 -64.44 -30.52 7.67
N ALA A 113 -65.52 -29.75 7.76
CA ALA A 113 -65.62 -28.36 8.16
C ALA A 113 -65.81 -28.14 9.67
N GLY A 114 -65.49 -26.93 10.13
CA GLY A 114 -65.91 -26.37 11.42
C GLY A 114 -66.15 -24.88 11.26
N THR A 115 -67.42 -24.51 11.31
CA THR A 115 -68.05 -23.21 11.00
C THR A 115 -67.62 -22.04 11.90
N SER A 116 -67.47 -20.84 11.32
CA SER A 116 -67.50 -19.56 12.04
C SER A 116 -68.44 -18.58 11.33
N LYS A 117 -69.37 -17.97 12.08
CA LYS A 117 -70.43 -17.08 11.59
C LYS A 117 -70.03 -15.61 11.73
N ARG A 118 -70.48 -14.87 10.72
CA ARG A 118 -70.25 -13.47 10.31
C ARG A 118 -71.34 -12.52 10.83
N LYS A 119 -71.01 -11.22 10.97
CA LYS A 119 -71.74 -9.98 10.53
C LYS A 119 -71.08 -8.75 11.20
N GLU A 120 -70.40 -7.80 10.54
CA GLU A 120 -70.86 -6.70 9.62
C GLU A 120 -72.03 -5.90 10.22
N VAL A 121 -72.03 -4.56 10.38
CA VAL A 121 -71.84 -3.46 9.39
C VAL A 121 -71.46 -2.11 10.07
N GLN A 122 -70.94 -1.19 9.24
CA GLN A 122 -70.45 0.19 9.36
C GLN A 122 -71.37 1.28 10.00
N ASN A 123 -70.77 2.33 10.61
CA ASN A 123 -70.69 3.76 10.18
C ASN A 123 -70.75 4.82 11.33
N ALA A 124 -69.93 5.87 11.12
CA ALA A 124 -70.08 7.31 11.47
C ALA A 124 -69.69 7.92 12.85
N VAL A 125 -68.61 8.73 12.79
CA VAL A 125 -68.27 10.13 13.25
C VAL A 125 -68.74 10.71 14.63
N GLU A 126 -67.84 11.58 15.16
CA GLU A 126 -67.89 12.56 16.31
C GLU A 126 -67.25 12.06 17.62
N SER A 127 -66.47 12.79 18.44
CA SER A 127 -65.87 14.16 18.47
C SER A 127 -64.89 14.23 19.69
N ASP A 128 -63.89 15.12 19.63
CA ASP A 128 -63.11 15.81 20.69
C ASP A 128 -62.48 15.09 21.92
N GLU A 129 -61.16 15.30 22.13
CA GLU A 129 -60.57 16.20 23.16
C GLU A 129 -59.06 15.93 23.43
N GLU A 130 -58.39 17.00 23.89
CA GLU A 130 -56.95 17.24 24.08
C GLU A 130 -56.20 16.33 25.07
N ALA A 131 -54.88 16.17 24.88
CA ALA A 131 -53.96 15.89 25.98
C ALA A 131 -52.53 16.42 25.73
N GLU A 132 -52.07 17.20 26.72
CA GLU A 132 -50.85 18.02 26.80
C GLU A 132 -49.51 17.28 26.70
N ARG A 133 -48.48 17.98 26.18
CA ARG A 133 -47.07 17.59 26.19
C ARG A 133 -46.34 18.19 27.40
N ARG A 134 -45.65 17.36 28.21
CA ARG A 134 -44.72 17.78 29.27
C ARG A 134 -43.24 17.67 28.82
N PRO A 135 -42.35 18.62 29.18
CA PRO A 135 -40.97 18.67 28.68
C PRO A 135 -39.97 17.96 29.61
N VAL A 136 -38.96 17.30 29.03
CA VAL A 136 -37.84 16.71 29.78
C VAL A 136 -36.60 17.60 29.67
N LYS A 137 -35.99 17.88 30.83
CA LYS A 137 -34.91 18.82 31.08
C LYS A 137 -33.61 18.46 30.35
N ARG A 138 -33.03 19.41 29.60
CA ARG A 138 -31.67 19.34 29.04
C ARG A 138 -30.63 19.71 30.11
N ALA A 139 -29.69 18.80 30.36
CA ALA A 139 -28.49 19.05 31.14
C ALA A 139 -27.39 19.63 30.24
N LYS A 140 -26.77 20.73 30.69
CA LYS A 140 -25.64 21.43 30.04
C LYS A 140 -24.41 20.53 30.01
N THR A 141 -23.75 20.44 28.85
CA THR A 141 -22.36 19.95 28.77
C THR A 141 -21.55 20.85 27.85
N LYS A 142 -20.35 21.20 28.32
CA LYS A 142 -19.39 22.14 27.74
C LYS A 142 -18.88 21.64 26.37
N ALA A 143 -18.81 22.55 25.41
CA ALA A 143 -18.19 22.37 24.12
C ALA A 143 -16.67 22.16 24.26
N GLN A 144 -16.12 21.33 23.39
CA GLN A 144 -14.70 21.04 23.24
C GLN A 144 -14.23 21.75 21.96
N GLU A 145 -13.16 22.53 22.06
CA GLU A 145 -12.64 23.42 21.00
C GLU A 145 -12.11 22.61 19.80
N ASP A 146 -12.50 23.03 18.59
CA ASP A 146 -11.90 22.59 17.33
C ASP A 146 -10.47 23.12 17.25
N ASP A 147 -9.50 22.22 17.26
CA ASP A 147 -8.08 22.50 17.13
C ASP A 147 -7.76 22.81 15.64
N GLN A 148 -8.21 23.97 15.16
CA GLN A 148 -7.86 24.46 13.82
C GLN A 148 -6.39 24.88 13.83
N MET A 149 -5.50 23.95 13.49
CA MET A 149 -4.09 24.27 13.28
C MET A 149 -3.95 25.31 12.15
N ALA A 150 -3.06 26.27 12.34
CA ALA A 150 -2.72 27.24 11.31
C ALA A 150 -2.17 26.53 10.07
N LEU A 151 -2.46 27.09 8.88
CA LEU A 151 -1.95 26.53 7.62
C LEU A 151 -0.41 26.65 7.59
N SER A 152 0.27 25.51 7.48
CA SER A 152 1.69 25.48 7.17
C SER A 152 1.91 25.96 5.74
N GLN A 153 2.86 26.87 5.55
CA GLN A 153 3.14 27.43 4.23
C GLN A 153 3.77 26.36 3.33
N ARG A 154 3.14 26.10 2.18
CA ARG A 154 3.72 25.23 1.14
C ARG A 154 4.95 25.88 0.53
N THR A 155 6.03 25.12 0.37
CA THR A 155 7.19 25.58 -0.41
C THR A 155 6.87 25.49 -1.91
N ALA A 156 7.16 26.56 -2.66
CA ALA A 156 6.95 26.54 -4.09
C ALA A 156 7.89 25.51 -4.74
N VAL A 157 7.35 24.61 -5.57
CA VAL A 157 8.16 23.57 -6.23
C VAL A 157 9.37 24.15 -6.99
N PRO A 158 9.25 25.28 -7.74
CA PRO A 158 10.41 25.88 -8.39
C PRO A 158 11.52 26.36 -7.45
N SER A 159 11.23 26.64 -6.17
CA SER A 159 12.24 27.10 -5.21
C SER A 159 13.04 25.97 -4.56
N LEU A 160 12.63 24.72 -4.72
CA LEU A 160 13.34 23.56 -4.15
C LEU A 160 14.61 23.18 -4.94
N GLY A 161 14.89 23.80 -6.08
CA GLY A 161 15.98 23.41 -6.97
C GLY A 161 15.73 22.09 -7.75
N LYS A 162 14.84 21.23 -7.25
CA LYS A 162 14.31 20.02 -7.91
C LYS A 162 12.80 19.94 -7.75
N ALA A 163 12.10 19.42 -8.77
CA ALA A 163 10.64 19.31 -8.75
C ALA A 163 10.14 18.14 -7.88
N MET A 164 10.21 18.31 -6.56
CA MET A 164 9.79 17.32 -5.57
C MET A 164 8.36 17.57 -5.09
N TYR A 165 7.52 16.54 -5.17
CA TYR A 165 6.14 16.60 -4.72
C TYR A 165 5.97 15.76 -3.44
N ILE A 166 6.08 16.41 -2.29
CA ILE A 166 6.12 15.82 -0.96
C ILE A 166 4.79 16.06 -0.26
N GLY A 167 4.31 15.03 0.44
CA GLY A 167 3.16 15.13 1.31
C GLY A 167 3.04 13.98 2.27
N ALA A 168 1.81 13.71 2.71
CA ALA A 168 1.51 12.64 3.64
C ALA A 168 0.22 11.91 3.28
N HIS A 169 0.00 10.74 3.88
CA HIS A 169 -1.26 10.03 3.81
C HIS A 169 -2.30 10.67 4.74
N VAL A 170 -3.02 11.66 4.23
CA VAL A 170 -3.96 12.46 5.02
C VAL A 170 -5.33 11.80 5.17
N SER A 171 -6.04 12.21 6.23
CA SER A 171 -7.41 11.75 6.48
C SER A 171 -8.40 12.32 5.47
N ALA A 172 -9.40 11.51 5.10
CA ALA A 172 -10.60 11.90 4.35
C ALA A 172 -11.87 11.80 5.21
N ALA A 173 -11.74 11.83 6.55
CA ALA A 173 -12.89 11.83 7.44
C ALA A 173 -13.85 12.98 7.09
N GLY A 174 -15.16 12.68 7.03
CA GLY A 174 -16.19 13.63 6.59
C GLY A 174 -16.34 13.73 5.06
N GLY A 175 -15.42 13.17 4.26
CA GLY A 175 -15.51 13.12 2.80
C GLY A 175 -14.16 13.30 2.12
N VAL A 176 -14.02 12.76 0.90
CA VAL A 176 -12.76 12.79 0.15
C VAL A 176 -12.26 14.22 -0.11
N HIS A 177 -13.15 15.19 -0.27
CA HIS A 177 -12.80 16.60 -0.46
C HIS A 177 -11.99 17.20 0.70
N ASN A 178 -12.13 16.67 1.93
CA ASN A 178 -11.37 17.11 3.09
C ASN A 178 -9.89 16.71 3.03
N SER A 179 -9.54 15.71 2.22
CA SER A 179 -8.13 15.31 2.04
C SER A 179 -7.29 16.46 1.48
N VAL A 180 -7.84 17.23 0.54
CA VAL A 180 -7.12 18.38 -0.04
C VAL A 180 -6.85 19.44 1.03
N THR A 181 -7.87 19.80 1.83
CA THR A 181 -7.72 20.76 2.94
C THR A 181 -6.69 20.28 3.96
N ASN A 182 -6.75 19.01 4.34
CA ASN A 182 -5.81 18.42 5.29
C ASN A 182 -4.37 18.41 4.73
N ALA A 183 -4.18 18.17 3.43
CA ALA A 183 -2.88 18.24 2.79
C ALA A 183 -2.35 19.69 2.74
N VAL A 184 -3.21 20.68 2.47
CA VAL A 184 -2.83 22.10 2.52
C VAL A 184 -2.40 22.51 3.93
N GLN A 185 -3.09 22.05 4.97
CA GLN A 185 -2.78 22.39 6.37
C GLN A 185 -1.36 22.03 6.79
N ILE A 186 -0.83 20.92 6.26
CA ILE A 186 0.53 20.45 6.55
C ILE A 186 1.57 20.96 5.54
N GLY A 187 1.20 21.88 4.64
CA GLY A 187 2.10 22.45 3.64
C GLY A 187 2.47 21.49 2.50
N ALA A 188 1.77 20.35 2.37
CA ALA A 188 2.05 19.35 1.36
C ALA A 188 1.71 19.85 -0.06
N ASN A 189 2.38 19.30 -1.07
CA ASN A 189 2.10 19.52 -2.49
C ASN A 189 1.84 18.22 -3.28
N ALA A 190 1.94 17.06 -2.61
CA ALA A 190 1.33 15.78 -2.94
C ALA A 190 0.53 15.24 -1.75
N PHE A 191 -0.25 14.17 -1.92
CA PHE A 191 -0.89 13.47 -0.80
C PHE A 191 -1.36 12.07 -1.19
N ALA A 192 -1.44 11.18 -0.19
CA ALA A 192 -2.21 9.94 -0.29
C ALA A 192 -3.49 10.03 0.52
N VAL A 193 -4.44 9.14 0.21
CA VAL A 193 -5.76 9.13 0.84
C VAL A 193 -6.43 7.76 0.68
N PHE A 194 -7.21 7.34 1.68
CA PHE A 194 -8.20 6.27 1.48
C PHE A 194 -9.48 6.87 0.89
N LEU A 195 -9.90 6.41 -0.29
CA LEU A 195 -11.12 6.91 -0.96
C LEU A 195 -12.41 6.46 -0.28
N LYS A 196 -12.33 5.39 0.50
CA LYS A 196 -13.40 4.81 1.30
C LYS A 196 -12.83 4.11 2.53
N SER A 197 -13.70 3.61 3.41
CA SER A 197 -13.24 2.94 4.62
C SER A 197 -12.45 1.67 4.29
N GLN A 198 -11.19 1.64 4.71
CA GLN A 198 -10.27 0.50 4.63
C GLN A 198 -10.66 -0.68 5.54
N ARG A 199 -11.74 -0.54 6.32
CA ARG A 199 -12.22 -1.54 7.31
C ARG A 199 -13.45 -2.30 6.85
N LYS A 200 -14.04 -1.92 5.72
CA LYS A 200 -15.31 -2.46 5.24
C LYS A 200 -15.15 -2.87 3.77
N TRP A 201 -15.86 -3.92 3.37
CA TRP A 201 -15.92 -4.38 1.98
C TRP A 201 -16.84 -3.55 1.10
N SER A 202 -17.85 -2.92 1.70
CA SER A 202 -18.83 -2.10 0.99
C SER A 202 -18.86 -0.72 1.63
N SER A 203 -18.92 0.30 0.77
CA SER A 203 -19.07 1.70 1.13
C SER A 203 -20.15 2.33 0.27
N PRO A 204 -20.84 3.38 0.76
CA PRO A 204 -21.77 4.14 -0.06
C PRO A 204 -21.08 4.67 -1.33
N PRO A 205 -21.80 4.83 -2.45
CA PRO A 205 -21.27 5.48 -3.65
C PRO A 205 -20.65 6.85 -3.34
N LEU A 206 -19.64 7.24 -4.12
CA LEU A 206 -19.09 8.61 -4.04
C LEU A 206 -20.21 9.59 -4.39
N THR A 207 -20.46 10.56 -3.51
CA THR A 207 -21.49 11.57 -3.77
C THR A 207 -20.97 12.60 -4.77
N THR A 208 -21.86 13.11 -5.62
CA THR A 208 -21.58 14.19 -6.58
C THR A 208 -20.98 15.41 -5.88
N GLU A 209 -21.52 15.78 -4.72
CA GLU A 209 -21.02 16.89 -3.91
C GLU A 209 -19.58 16.68 -3.44
N ALA A 210 -19.25 15.51 -2.88
CA ALA A 210 -17.89 15.24 -2.42
C ALA A 210 -16.88 15.19 -3.58
N ARG A 211 -17.30 14.71 -4.75
CA ARG A 211 -16.52 14.75 -5.99
C ARG A 211 -16.25 16.19 -6.43
N ASP A 212 -17.30 17.00 -6.55
CA ASP A 212 -17.20 18.37 -7.07
C ASP A 212 -16.38 19.26 -6.14
N LEU A 213 -16.56 19.11 -4.82
CA LEU A 213 -15.72 19.77 -3.82
C LEU A 213 -14.26 19.34 -3.90
N PHE A 214 -13.98 18.05 -4.11
CA PHE A 214 -12.59 17.57 -4.26
C PHE A 214 -11.92 18.19 -5.49
N VAL A 215 -12.60 18.18 -6.64
CA VAL A 215 -12.09 18.75 -7.90
C VAL A 215 -11.88 20.26 -7.76
N ALA A 216 -12.85 20.97 -7.17
CA ALA A 216 -12.74 22.41 -6.91
C ALA A 216 -11.58 22.73 -5.95
N ASN A 217 -11.43 21.99 -4.86
CA ASN A 217 -10.33 22.18 -3.92
C ASN A 217 -8.97 21.91 -4.56
N CYS A 218 -8.85 20.87 -5.39
CA CYS A 218 -7.61 20.62 -6.13
C CYS A 218 -7.24 21.79 -7.03
N LYS A 219 -8.21 22.31 -7.80
CA LYS A 219 -8.01 23.49 -8.65
C LYS A 219 -7.61 24.73 -7.84
N ASN A 220 -8.33 25.01 -6.75
CA ASN A 220 -8.10 26.19 -5.91
C ASN A 220 -6.72 26.20 -5.24
N HIS A 221 -6.20 25.02 -4.90
CA HIS A 221 -4.91 24.87 -4.21
C HIS A 221 -3.77 24.40 -5.14
N GLY A 222 -3.98 24.43 -6.45
CA GLY A 222 -2.96 24.07 -7.44
C GLY A 222 -2.50 22.62 -7.38
N TYR A 223 -3.36 21.69 -6.96
CA TYR A 223 -3.09 20.26 -7.07
C TYR A 223 -3.56 19.74 -8.43
N SER A 224 -2.66 19.04 -9.10
CA SER A 224 -3.05 18.11 -10.13
C SER A 224 -3.45 16.78 -9.47
N ALA A 225 -4.74 16.44 -9.44
CA ALA A 225 -5.20 15.16 -8.91
C ALA A 225 -4.58 13.97 -9.66
N HIS A 226 -4.26 14.13 -10.95
CA HIS A 226 -3.69 13.07 -11.77
C HIS A 226 -2.22 12.76 -11.42
N GLN A 227 -1.48 13.72 -10.86
CA GLN A 227 -0.03 13.59 -10.59
C GLN A 227 0.29 13.63 -9.11
N HIS A 228 -0.44 14.40 -8.32
CA HIS A 228 -0.10 14.70 -6.93
C HIS A 228 -0.89 13.84 -5.92
N ALA A 229 -1.98 13.20 -6.35
CA ALA A 229 -2.77 12.32 -5.49
C ALA A 229 -2.38 10.85 -5.73
N LEU A 230 -2.08 10.14 -4.65
CA LEU A 230 -1.77 8.72 -4.65
C LEU A 230 -2.66 7.97 -3.65
N PRO A 231 -3.95 7.72 -3.97
CA PRO A 231 -4.80 6.97 -3.07
C PRO A 231 -4.27 5.57 -2.79
N HIS A 232 -4.53 5.10 -1.58
CA HIS A 232 -4.10 3.79 -1.11
C HIS A 232 -5.28 2.82 -1.01
N GLY A 233 -5.07 1.58 -1.43
CA GLY A 233 -6.06 0.52 -1.33
C GLY A 233 -6.24 -0.05 0.06
N SER A 234 -7.42 -0.62 0.31
CA SER A 234 -7.75 -1.26 1.57
C SER A 234 -6.84 -2.47 1.84
N TYR A 235 -6.31 -2.56 3.06
CA TYR A 235 -5.53 -3.72 3.53
C TYR A 235 -6.32 -5.04 3.59
N LEU A 236 -7.65 -5.00 3.40
CA LEU A 236 -8.47 -6.20 3.27
C LEU A 236 -8.31 -6.86 1.89
N VAL A 237 -7.96 -6.08 0.86
CA VAL A 237 -7.86 -6.57 -0.52
C VAL A 237 -6.63 -7.46 -0.67
N ASN A 238 -6.86 -8.69 -1.14
CA ASN A 238 -5.81 -9.59 -1.58
C ASN A 238 -6.17 -10.13 -2.96
N LEU A 239 -5.55 -9.57 -4.02
CA LEU A 239 -5.82 -9.99 -5.40
C LEU A 239 -5.22 -11.37 -5.75
N ALA A 240 -4.42 -11.95 -4.86
CA ALA A 240 -3.88 -13.30 -5.00
C ALA A 240 -4.81 -14.42 -4.49
N GLN A 241 -6.03 -14.08 -4.03
CA GLN A 241 -7.00 -15.06 -3.51
C GLN A 241 -7.30 -16.18 -4.52
N ALA A 242 -7.17 -17.43 -4.06
CA ALA A 242 -7.51 -18.61 -4.84
C ALA A 242 -8.98 -19.00 -4.72
N ASP A 243 -9.59 -18.72 -3.56
CA ASP A 243 -11.01 -18.95 -3.32
C ASP A 243 -11.84 -17.95 -4.14
N GLU A 244 -12.71 -18.45 -5.01
CA GLU A 244 -13.45 -17.63 -5.99
C GLU A 244 -14.34 -16.57 -5.34
N ALA A 245 -14.97 -16.88 -4.20
CA ALA A 245 -15.85 -15.95 -3.49
C ALA A 245 -15.04 -14.80 -2.88
N LYS A 246 -13.92 -15.11 -2.20
CA LYS A 246 -13.01 -14.10 -1.65
C LYS A 246 -12.32 -13.30 -2.75
N ALA A 247 -11.94 -13.93 -3.86
CA ALA A 247 -11.36 -13.26 -5.02
C ALA A 247 -12.34 -12.27 -5.63
N SER A 248 -13.62 -12.65 -5.77
CA SER A 248 -14.67 -11.77 -6.27
C SER A 248 -14.94 -10.60 -5.33
N GLN A 249 -14.95 -10.83 -4.02
CA GLN A 249 -15.09 -9.77 -3.01
C GLN A 249 -13.91 -8.78 -3.03
N ALA A 250 -12.68 -9.29 -3.09
CA ALA A 250 -11.48 -8.46 -3.19
C ALA A 250 -11.46 -7.64 -4.49
N TYR A 251 -11.78 -8.27 -5.63
CA TYR A 251 -11.87 -7.61 -6.92
C TYR A 251 -12.97 -6.53 -6.93
N GLY A 252 -14.15 -6.82 -6.38
CA GLY A 252 -15.25 -5.86 -6.27
C GLY A 252 -14.88 -4.62 -5.45
N SER A 253 -14.14 -4.79 -4.35
CA SER A 253 -13.63 -3.65 -3.58
C SER A 253 -12.55 -2.87 -4.33
N PHE A 254 -11.69 -3.56 -5.08
CA PHE A 254 -10.60 -2.95 -5.84
C PHE A 254 -11.13 -2.14 -7.03
N ILE A 255 -12.08 -2.67 -7.79
CA ILE A 255 -12.66 -1.97 -8.94
C ILE A 255 -13.45 -0.72 -8.52
N ASP A 256 -14.20 -0.76 -7.39
CA ASP A 256 -14.87 0.42 -6.83
C ASP A 256 -13.85 1.54 -6.49
N ASP A 257 -12.67 1.19 -5.99
CA ASP A 257 -11.61 2.18 -5.75
C ASP A 257 -11.07 2.80 -7.04
N LEU A 258 -10.88 2.02 -8.11
CA LEU A 258 -10.45 2.54 -9.41
C LEU A 258 -11.52 3.43 -10.05
N GLU A 259 -12.79 3.04 -9.99
CA GLU A 259 -13.91 3.84 -10.50
C GLU A 259 -14.04 5.17 -9.74
N ARG A 260 -13.75 5.19 -8.44
CA ARG A 260 -13.65 6.43 -7.66
C ARG A 260 -12.48 7.30 -8.09
N CYS A 261 -11.33 6.71 -8.40
CA CYS A 261 -10.19 7.44 -8.96
C CYS A 261 -10.60 8.14 -10.27
N GLU A 262 -11.28 7.45 -11.19
CA GLU A 262 -11.74 8.04 -12.44
C GLU A 262 -12.71 9.20 -12.23
N GLN A 263 -13.67 9.06 -11.31
CA GLN A 263 -14.62 10.12 -10.96
C GLN A 263 -13.93 11.36 -10.37
N LEU A 264 -12.81 11.18 -9.67
CA LEU A 264 -12.03 12.24 -9.03
C LEU A 264 -10.91 12.80 -9.94
N GLY A 265 -10.72 12.25 -11.14
CA GLY A 265 -9.64 12.63 -12.05
C GLY A 265 -8.25 12.17 -11.59
N ILE A 266 -8.18 11.18 -10.70
CA ILE A 266 -6.94 10.60 -10.20
C ILE A 266 -6.45 9.51 -11.16
N LYS A 267 -5.15 9.48 -11.45
CA LYS A 267 -4.54 8.49 -12.36
C LYS A 267 -3.69 7.43 -11.68
N LEU A 268 -3.26 7.62 -10.44
CA LEU A 268 -2.45 6.63 -9.72
C LEU A 268 -3.29 5.98 -8.63
N TYR A 269 -3.16 4.67 -8.45
CA TYR A 269 -3.81 3.97 -7.34
C TYR A 269 -2.86 2.94 -6.74
N ASN A 270 -2.40 3.20 -5.53
CA ASN A 270 -1.42 2.38 -4.83
C ASN A 270 -2.10 1.24 -4.06
N PHE A 271 -1.50 0.06 -4.08
CA PHE A 271 -1.97 -1.09 -3.29
C PHE A 271 -0.86 -2.11 -3.04
N HIS A 272 -1.02 -2.86 -1.96
CA HIS A 272 -0.18 -4.02 -1.67
C HIS A 272 -0.56 -5.18 -2.61
N PRO A 273 0.40 -5.87 -3.26
CA PRO A 273 0.11 -6.95 -4.21
C PRO A 273 -0.73 -8.07 -3.61
N GLY A 274 -0.43 -8.45 -2.36
CA GLY A 274 -1.20 -9.40 -1.57
C GLY A 274 -0.35 -10.50 -0.94
N SER A 275 -0.98 -11.65 -0.70
CA SER A 275 -0.37 -12.81 -0.04
C SER A 275 -0.77 -14.11 -0.72
N THR A 276 0.18 -15.04 -0.86
CA THR A 276 -0.05 -16.37 -1.42
C THR A 276 -1.00 -17.21 -0.57
N LEU A 277 -1.13 -16.90 0.73
CA LEU A 277 -1.87 -17.69 1.72
C LEU A 277 -1.48 -19.19 1.75
N GLY A 278 -0.24 -19.49 1.36
CA GLY A 278 0.30 -20.86 1.32
C GLY A 278 0.28 -21.52 -0.07
N ASP A 279 -0.35 -20.89 -1.07
CA ASP A 279 -0.30 -21.37 -2.45
C ASP A 279 1.10 -21.20 -3.08
N ALA A 280 1.30 -21.90 -4.20
CA ALA A 280 2.48 -21.70 -5.05
C ALA A 280 2.56 -20.24 -5.51
N ARG A 281 3.68 -19.58 -5.19
CA ARG A 281 3.95 -18.17 -5.49
C ARG A 281 3.71 -17.78 -6.96
N PRO A 282 4.18 -18.54 -7.98
CA PRO A 282 3.88 -18.22 -9.39
C PRO A 282 2.37 -18.22 -9.71
N ALA A 283 1.59 -19.12 -9.10
CA ALA A 283 0.14 -19.16 -9.30
C ALA A 283 -0.54 -17.94 -8.65
N ALA A 284 -0.08 -17.53 -7.47
CA ALA A 284 -0.56 -16.34 -6.78
C ALA A 284 -0.25 -15.05 -7.57
N ILE A 285 0.97 -14.92 -8.10
CA ILE A 285 1.39 -13.83 -9.00
C ILE A 285 0.50 -13.78 -10.26
N ALA A 286 0.26 -14.93 -10.89
CA ALA A 286 -0.60 -15.01 -12.07
C ALA A 286 -2.05 -14.56 -11.78
N ARG A 287 -2.57 -14.86 -10.59
CA ARG A 287 -3.89 -14.38 -10.16
C ARG A 287 -3.93 -12.86 -10.00
N ILE A 288 -2.91 -12.26 -9.38
CA ILE A 288 -2.81 -10.80 -9.26
C ILE A 288 -2.85 -10.17 -10.66
N ALA A 289 -1.96 -10.60 -11.56
CA ALA A 289 -1.89 -10.06 -12.92
C ALA A 289 -3.22 -10.23 -13.69
N SER A 290 -3.89 -11.38 -13.54
CA SER A 290 -5.21 -11.62 -14.15
C SER A 290 -6.26 -10.63 -13.65
N GLN A 291 -6.29 -10.33 -12.34
CA GLN A 291 -7.21 -9.34 -11.77
C GLN A 291 -6.87 -7.92 -12.25
N LEU A 292 -5.58 -7.57 -12.38
CA LEU A 292 -5.17 -6.28 -12.94
C LEU A 292 -5.62 -6.14 -14.40
N ASN A 293 -5.39 -7.15 -15.24
CA ASN A 293 -5.84 -7.13 -16.64
C ASN A 293 -7.36 -6.99 -16.76
N LYS A 294 -8.13 -7.64 -15.87
CA LYS A 294 -9.59 -7.46 -15.80
C LYS A 294 -9.97 -6.05 -15.38
N SER A 295 -9.33 -5.50 -14.34
CA SER A 295 -9.62 -4.15 -13.86
C SER A 295 -9.24 -3.09 -14.88
N HIS A 296 -8.17 -3.31 -15.62
CA HIS A 296 -7.75 -2.47 -16.73
C HIS A 296 -8.83 -2.50 -17.81
N LYS A 297 -9.34 -3.66 -18.22
CA LYS A 297 -10.45 -3.71 -19.21
C LYS A 297 -11.74 -3.05 -18.71
N ALA A 298 -11.98 -3.06 -17.41
CA ALA A 298 -13.17 -2.45 -16.79
C ALA A 298 -13.04 -0.93 -16.55
N THR A 299 -11.82 -0.38 -16.61
CA THR A 299 -11.53 1.05 -16.42
C THR A 299 -10.77 1.60 -17.62
N LYS A 300 -10.45 2.89 -17.63
CA LYS A 300 -9.87 3.59 -18.77
C LYS A 300 -8.53 4.24 -18.45
N THR A 301 -8.41 4.93 -17.31
CA THR A 301 -7.30 5.88 -17.11
C THR A 301 -6.36 5.57 -15.95
N VAL A 302 -6.79 4.75 -14.99
CA VAL A 302 -6.02 4.55 -13.75
C VAL A 302 -4.86 3.58 -13.98
N VAL A 303 -3.68 3.99 -13.53
CA VAL A 303 -2.46 3.18 -13.39
C VAL A 303 -2.50 2.50 -12.03
N THR A 304 -2.50 1.16 -12.03
CA THR A 304 -2.43 0.36 -10.81
C THR A 304 -0.98 0.28 -10.34
N VAL A 305 -0.70 0.84 -9.17
CA VAL A 305 0.65 0.99 -8.61
C VAL A 305 0.87 -0.07 -7.53
N LEU A 306 1.73 -1.04 -7.81
CA LEU A 306 2.09 -2.10 -6.87
C LEU A 306 3.13 -1.57 -5.88
N GLU A 307 2.87 -1.70 -4.59
CA GLU A 307 3.84 -1.35 -3.57
C GLU A 307 4.75 -2.53 -3.22
N ASN A 308 6.04 -2.27 -2.96
CA ASN A 308 6.90 -3.29 -2.38
C ASN A 308 6.59 -3.51 -0.90
N MET A 309 6.86 -4.72 -0.39
CA MET A 309 6.41 -5.14 0.93
C MET A 309 7.58 -5.50 1.86
N ALA A 310 7.44 -5.21 3.17
CA ALA A 310 8.44 -5.58 4.17
C ALA A 310 8.62 -7.10 4.40
N GLY A 311 7.57 -7.89 4.19
CA GLY A 311 7.45 -9.25 4.75
C GLY A 311 8.00 -10.39 3.89
N SER A 312 8.32 -11.52 4.48
CA SER A 312 8.72 -12.76 3.79
C SER A 312 7.66 -13.87 3.89
N GLY A 313 7.97 -15.02 3.29
CA GLY A 313 7.11 -16.21 3.32
C GLY A 313 5.98 -16.10 2.31
N ASN A 314 4.78 -15.77 2.78
CA ASN A 314 3.57 -15.70 1.93
C ASN A 314 3.30 -14.30 1.37
N ILE A 315 3.96 -13.26 1.86
CA ILE A 315 3.79 -11.90 1.33
C ILE A 315 4.41 -11.81 -0.07
N ILE A 316 3.70 -11.19 -1.00
CA ILE A 316 4.14 -10.97 -2.38
C ILE A 316 4.55 -9.51 -2.54
N GLY A 317 5.67 -9.26 -3.22
CA GLY A 317 6.20 -7.93 -3.47
C GLY A 317 7.35 -7.53 -2.53
N SER A 318 7.88 -8.46 -1.72
CA SER A 318 9.07 -8.18 -0.92
C SER A 318 10.38 -8.35 -1.66
N SER A 319 10.35 -8.92 -2.87
CA SER A 319 11.47 -8.87 -3.79
C SER A 319 11.07 -8.17 -5.09
N TRP A 320 12.05 -7.57 -5.75
CA TRP A 320 11.88 -6.96 -7.07
C TRP A 320 11.38 -7.96 -8.11
N GLU A 321 11.74 -9.23 -8.00
CA GLU A 321 11.30 -10.30 -8.89
C GLU A 321 9.81 -10.57 -8.79
N ASP A 322 9.21 -10.54 -7.59
CA ASP A 322 7.75 -10.67 -7.45
C ASP A 322 7.03 -9.58 -8.27
N LEU A 323 7.50 -8.33 -8.14
CA LEU A 323 6.92 -7.18 -8.81
C LEU A 323 7.13 -7.24 -10.33
N ARG A 324 8.35 -7.60 -10.77
CA ARG A 324 8.68 -7.86 -12.18
C ARG A 324 7.76 -8.93 -12.76
N ASP A 325 7.57 -10.04 -12.06
CA ASP A 325 6.81 -11.19 -12.56
C ASP A 325 5.31 -10.87 -12.68
N ILE A 326 4.76 -10.06 -11.76
CA ILE A 326 3.40 -9.52 -11.91
C ILE A 326 3.34 -8.63 -13.16
N ILE A 327 4.23 -7.64 -13.29
CA ILE A 327 4.25 -6.70 -14.42
C ILE A 327 4.39 -7.45 -15.75
N ALA A 328 5.24 -8.47 -15.82
CA ALA A 328 5.47 -9.27 -17.03
C ALA A 328 4.16 -9.86 -17.58
N LEU A 329 3.26 -10.27 -16.69
CA LEU A 329 1.96 -10.87 -17.00
C LEU A 329 0.83 -9.85 -17.20
N VAL A 330 1.04 -8.58 -16.85
CA VAL A 330 0.08 -7.51 -17.16
C VAL A 330 0.10 -7.20 -18.66
N GLU A 331 -1.07 -7.11 -19.28
CA GLU A 331 -1.25 -6.84 -20.71
C GLU A 331 -0.92 -5.38 -21.05
N ASP A 332 -1.55 -4.42 -20.34
CA ASP A 332 -1.38 -2.98 -20.52
C ASP A 332 -0.24 -2.45 -19.63
N LYS A 333 0.98 -2.44 -20.18
CA LYS A 333 2.20 -2.04 -19.46
C LYS A 333 2.23 -0.55 -19.12
N GLU A 334 1.44 0.29 -19.78
CA GLU A 334 1.34 1.73 -19.48
C GLU A 334 0.49 2.00 -18.24
N ARG A 335 -0.37 1.04 -17.84
CA ARG A 335 -1.26 1.16 -16.67
C ARG A 335 -0.89 0.29 -15.48
N VAL A 336 0.38 -0.11 -15.41
CA VAL A 336 0.97 -0.67 -14.19
C VAL A 336 2.22 0.11 -13.79
N GLY A 337 2.39 0.31 -12.49
CA GLY A 337 3.55 0.98 -11.93
C GLY A 337 3.94 0.39 -10.57
N ILE A 338 4.99 0.94 -9.97
CA ILE A 338 5.53 0.60 -8.67
C ILE A 338 5.57 1.84 -7.77
N CYS A 339 5.18 1.65 -6.51
CA CYS A 339 5.54 2.54 -5.41
C CYS A 339 6.67 1.88 -4.61
N ILE A 340 7.75 2.62 -4.35
CA ILE A 340 8.78 2.16 -3.41
C ILE A 340 8.49 2.77 -2.04
N ASP A 341 8.11 1.93 -1.08
CA ASP A 341 8.15 2.24 0.34
C ASP A 341 9.55 1.93 0.90
N THR A 342 10.17 2.96 1.49
CA THR A 342 11.54 2.88 2.02
C THR A 342 11.66 1.99 3.24
N CYS A 343 10.67 2.00 4.14
CA CYS A 343 10.65 1.12 5.30
C CYS A 343 10.49 -0.34 4.88
N HIS A 344 9.61 -0.60 3.91
CA HIS A 344 9.40 -1.92 3.35
C HIS A 344 10.64 -2.45 2.65
N ALA A 345 11.28 -1.64 1.81
CA ALA A 345 12.51 -2.01 1.12
C ALA A 345 13.59 -2.38 2.15
N PHE A 346 13.77 -1.54 3.17
CA PHE A 346 14.72 -1.77 4.26
C PHE A 346 14.40 -3.04 5.07
N ALA A 347 13.14 -3.24 5.43
CA ALA A 347 12.71 -4.42 6.17
C ALA A 347 12.85 -5.72 5.36
N ALA A 348 12.74 -5.64 4.03
CA ALA A 348 12.96 -6.75 3.10
C ALA A 348 14.46 -7.03 2.83
N GLY A 349 15.36 -6.11 3.20
CA GLY A 349 16.81 -6.28 3.10
C GLY A 349 17.50 -5.41 2.04
N TYR A 350 16.80 -4.47 1.43
CA TYR A 350 17.37 -3.48 0.54
C TYR A 350 17.87 -2.27 1.35
N ASP A 351 19.19 -2.09 1.40
CA ASP A 351 19.80 -1.03 2.20
C ASP A 351 19.82 0.31 1.45
N LEU A 352 19.38 1.37 2.12
CA LEU A 352 19.26 2.74 1.57
C LEU A 352 20.09 3.76 2.38
N ARG A 353 20.81 3.32 3.43
CA ARG A 353 21.39 4.21 4.45
C ARG A 353 22.56 5.04 3.97
N THR A 354 23.42 4.46 3.14
CA THR A 354 24.62 5.12 2.62
C THR A 354 24.47 5.36 1.12
N PRO A 355 25.16 6.34 0.52
CA PRO A 355 25.09 6.59 -0.91
C PRO A 355 25.38 5.33 -1.75
N GLY A 356 26.44 4.59 -1.41
CA GLY A 356 26.77 3.35 -2.13
C GLY A 356 25.74 2.22 -1.95
N ALA A 357 25.10 2.11 -0.78
CA ALA A 357 24.04 1.13 -0.57
C ALA A 357 22.76 1.51 -1.34
N PHE A 358 22.40 2.80 -1.29
CA PHE A 358 21.30 3.37 -2.04
C PHE A 358 21.47 3.14 -3.55
N ASP A 359 22.64 3.48 -4.10
CA ASP A 359 22.96 3.25 -5.52
C ASP A 359 22.83 1.78 -5.91
N ALA A 360 23.33 0.87 -5.08
CA ALA A 360 23.23 -0.57 -5.32
C ALA A 360 21.76 -1.05 -5.32
N THR A 361 20.97 -0.58 -4.36
CA THR A 361 19.53 -0.89 -4.27
C THR A 361 18.77 -0.35 -5.48
N MET A 362 18.99 0.92 -5.85
CA MET A 362 18.32 1.54 -6.99
C MET A 362 18.77 0.90 -8.31
N LYS A 363 20.05 0.54 -8.46
CA LYS A 363 20.53 -0.22 -9.61
C LYS A 363 19.83 -1.58 -9.71
N SER A 364 19.72 -2.30 -8.60
CA SER A 364 19.00 -3.59 -8.57
C SER A 364 17.54 -3.44 -9.01
N PHE A 365 16.83 -2.42 -8.51
CA PHE A 365 15.47 -2.12 -8.96
C PHE A 365 15.41 -1.78 -10.46
N LYS A 366 16.32 -0.93 -10.94
CA LYS A 366 16.42 -0.53 -12.36
C LYS A 366 16.70 -1.72 -13.28
N ASP A 367 17.54 -2.67 -12.85
CA ASP A 367 17.89 -3.86 -13.63
C ASP A 367 16.79 -4.91 -13.64
N VAL A 368 16.10 -5.13 -12.50
CA VAL A 368 15.10 -6.20 -12.37
C VAL A 368 13.71 -5.77 -12.84
N VAL A 369 13.28 -4.55 -12.49
CA VAL A 369 11.93 -4.04 -12.79
C VAL A 369 11.97 -3.01 -13.91
N GLY A 370 12.88 -2.04 -13.80
CA GLY A 370 13.00 -0.93 -14.75
C GLY A 370 12.39 0.37 -14.24
N VAL A 371 13.17 1.46 -14.33
CA VAL A 371 12.82 2.79 -13.79
C VAL A 371 11.50 3.36 -14.33
N LYS A 372 11.11 3.01 -15.56
CA LYS A 372 9.87 3.50 -16.18
C LYS A 372 8.59 3.15 -15.42
N TYR A 373 8.64 2.07 -14.62
CA TYR A 373 7.51 1.64 -13.80
C TYR A 373 7.46 2.36 -12.47
N LEU A 374 8.51 3.07 -12.03
CA LEU A 374 8.45 3.84 -10.79
C LEU A 374 7.48 5.01 -10.95
N LYS A 375 6.46 5.07 -10.08
CA LYS A 375 5.40 6.11 -10.13
C LYS A 375 5.24 6.88 -8.83
N ALA A 376 5.78 6.40 -7.71
CA ALA A 376 5.62 7.02 -6.41
C ALA A 376 6.63 6.48 -5.39
N LEU A 377 6.80 7.21 -4.29
CA LEU A 377 7.49 6.74 -3.10
C LEU A 377 6.61 6.91 -1.88
N HIS A 378 6.70 5.95 -0.95
CA HIS A 378 6.36 6.20 0.44
C HIS A 378 7.65 6.41 1.24
N LEU A 379 7.72 7.54 1.93
CA LEU A 379 8.89 7.99 2.68
C LEU A 379 8.68 7.65 4.16
N ASN A 380 9.16 6.48 4.55
CA ASN A 380 9.01 5.94 5.89
C ASN A 380 10.38 5.52 6.44
N ASP A 381 10.78 6.07 7.58
CA ASP A 381 11.91 5.51 8.32
C ASP A 381 11.46 4.19 8.97
N SER A 382 12.38 3.36 9.43
CA SER A 382 12.05 2.06 10.03
C SER A 382 12.39 2.03 11.51
N LYS A 383 11.41 1.67 12.35
CA LYS A 383 11.66 1.35 13.77
C LYS A 383 12.42 0.03 13.93
N ALA A 384 12.46 -0.81 12.88
CA ALA A 384 13.07 -2.12 12.92
C ALA A 384 14.37 -2.17 12.10
N PRO A 385 15.33 -3.05 12.45
CA PRO A 385 16.59 -3.16 11.72
C PRO A 385 16.42 -3.72 10.31
N LEU A 386 17.45 -3.54 9.48
CA LEU A 386 17.56 -4.05 8.11
C LEU A 386 17.23 -5.55 8.05
N GLY A 387 16.39 -5.97 7.11
CA GLY A 387 16.05 -7.39 6.93
C GLY A 387 15.21 -7.99 8.07
N SER A 388 14.62 -7.16 8.94
CA SER A 388 13.79 -7.64 10.05
C SER A 388 12.46 -8.28 9.62
N ASN A 389 12.04 -8.03 8.38
CA ASN A 389 10.73 -8.40 7.84
C ASN A 389 9.56 -7.83 8.68
N ARG A 390 9.77 -6.66 9.29
CA ARG A 390 8.76 -5.96 10.09
C ARG A 390 8.45 -4.62 9.45
N ASP A 391 7.21 -4.49 9.03
CA ASP A 391 6.59 -3.21 8.69
C ASP A 391 6.30 -2.45 9.99
N LEU A 392 7.19 -1.52 10.34
CA LEU A 392 7.07 -0.64 11.51
C LEU A 392 7.68 0.72 11.20
N HIS A 393 6.84 1.67 10.83
CA HIS A 393 7.27 3.00 10.40
C HIS A 393 7.77 3.86 11.59
N ALA A 394 8.84 4.61 11.34
CA ALA A 394 9.41 5.64 12.20
C ALA A 394 9.34 7.01 11.50
N ASN A 395 9.42 8.07 12.30
CA ASN A 395 9.58 9.43 11.79
C ASN A 395 10.94 9.61 11.11
N ILE A 396 11.02 10.51 10.13
CA ILE A 396 12.19 10.77 9.30
C ILE A 396 13.43 11.03 10.17
N GLY A 397 14.48 10.24 9.94
CA GLY A 397 15.77 10.34 10.62
C GLY A 397 15.82 9.69 12.01
N THR A 398 14.70 9.27 12.57
CA THR A 398 14.62 8.69 13.93
C THR A 398 14.75 7.17 13.96
N GLY A 399 14.60 6.49 12.83
CA GLY A 399 14.67 5.05 12.73
C GLY A 399 16.06 4.54 12.32
N PHE A 400 16.09 3.27 11.92
CA PHE A 400 17.29 2.56 11.50
C PHE A 400 17.75 2.94 10.08
N LEU A 401 16.90 3.59 9.26
CA LEU A 401 17.34 4.18 8.00
C LEU A 401 18.14 5.45 8.25
N GLY A 402 17.64 6.32 9.14
CA GLY A 402 18.32 7.56 9.50
C GLY A 402 18.26 8.63 8.40
N LEU A 403 18.75 9.84 8.74
CA LEU A 403 18.53 11.04 7.91
C LEU A 403 19.21 10.94 6.54
N ARG A 404 20.40 10.33 6.48
CA ARG A 404 21.17 10.17 5.25
C ARG A 404 20.45 9.36 4.16
N ALA A 405 19.60 8.40 4.53
CA ALA A 405 18.80 7.68 3.55
C ALA A 405 17.85 8.61 2.78
N PHE A 406 17.21 9.54 3.49
CA PHE A 406 16.30 10.52 2.90
C PHE A 406 17.06 11.61 2.15
N HIS A 407 18.25 11.98 2.60
CA HIS A 407 19.14 12.86 1.83
C HIS A 407 19.45 12.29 0.45
N ASN A 408 19.81 10.99 0.36
CA ASN A 408 20.05 10.32 -0.92
C ASN A 408 18.82 10.43 -1.84
N ILE A 409 17.61 10.19 -1.29
CA ILE A 409 16.36 10.26 -2.04
C ILE A 409 16.08 11.69 -2.53
N MET A 410 16.14 12.67 -1.63
CA MET A 410 15.80 14.06 -1.96
C MET A 410 16.77 14.69 -2.97
N ASN A 411 17.92 14.06 -3.22
CA ASN A 411 18.92 14.51 -4.18
C ASN A 411 19.02 13.66 -5.46
N ASP A 412 18.24 12.57 -5.60
CA ASP A 412 18.19 11.74 -6.81
C ASP A 412 17.09 12.22 -7.79
N ASP A 413 17.49 12.55 -9.02
CA ASP A 413 16.57 13.03 -10.07
C ASP A 413 15.54 11.99 -10.52
N THR A 414 15.79 10.70 -10.24
CA THR A 414 14.86 9.59 -10.51
C THR A 414 13.49 9.83 -9.86
N PHE A 415 13.44 10.57 -8.75
CA PHE A 415 12.22 10.78 -7.96
C PHE A 415 11.54 12.14 -8.22
N ALA A 416 12.04 12.93 -9.17
CA ALA A 416 11.37 14.16 -9.55
C ALA A 416 10.02 13.88 -10.22
N ASN A 417 9.08 14.83 -10.10
CA ASN A 417 7.80 14.81 -10.81
C ASN A 417 6.82 13.68 -10.44
N MET A 418 7.00 13.03 -9.29
CA MET A 418 6.08 12.00 -8.78
C MET A 418 5.72 12.28 -7.31
N PRO A 419 4.63 11.69 -6.77
CA PRO A 419 4.27 11.86 -5.36
C PRO A 419 5.22 11.08 -4.43
N LEU A 420 5.74 11.78 -3.43
CA LEU A 420 6.53 11.28 -2.31
C LEU A 420 5.69 11.46 -1.05
N VAL A 421 5.25 10.38 -0.42
CA VAL A 421 4.21 10.41 0.62
C VAL A 421 4.74 9.87 1.94
N LEU A 422 4.63 10.65 3.01
CA LEU A 422 4.85 10.22 4.38
C LEU A 422 3.68 9.35 4.88
N GLU A 423 4.00 8.21 5.48
CA GLU A 423 3.08 7.40 6.29
C GLU A 423 3.66 7.18 7.69
N THR A 424 4.45 8.16 8.13
CA THR A 424 5.12 8.20 9.42
C THR A 424 4.08 8.37 10.54
N PRO A 425 4.35 7.83 11.73
CA PRO A 425 3.43 7.93 12.86
C PRO A 425 3.30 9.39 13.33
N ILE A 426 2.07 9.81 13.62
CA ILE A 426 1.74 11.15 14.16
C ILE A 426 1.09 11.09 15.54
N ASP A 427 1.10 9.92 16.18
CA ASP A 427 0.53 9.76 17.51
C ASP A 427 1.39 10.49 18.55
N GLY A 428 0.86 11.58 19.12
CA GLY A 428 1.42 12.32 20.24
C GLY A 428 0.64 12.10 21.53
N LYS A 429 1.25 12.43 22.68
CA LYS A 429 0.49 12.56 23.94
C LYS A 429 -0.07 13.97 24.01
N GLY A 430 -1.39 14.10 23.90
CA GLY A 430 -2.07 15.37 24.12
C GLY A 430 -1.94 15.86 25.57
N PRO A 431 -2.34 17.11 25.87
CA PRO A 431 -2.23 17.72 27.19
C PRO A 431 -2.93 16.92 28.32
N ASN A 432 -3.90 16.09 27.96
CA ASN A 432 -4.66 15.22 28.86
C ASN A 432 -4.04 13.82 29.04
N GLY A 433 -2.83 13.59 28.51
CA GLY A 433 -2.13 12.30 28.54
C GLY A 433 -2.72 11.22 27.63
N LYS A 434 -3.77 11.54 26.85
CA LYS A 434 -4.33 10.62 25.84
C LYS A 434 -3.55 10.76 24.55
N THR A 435 -3.48 9.67 23.80
CA THR A 435 -2.94 9.70 22.44
C THR A 435 -3.88 10.52 21.54
N SER A 436 -3.31 11.47 20.82
CA SER A 436 -3.97 12.27 19.78
C SER A 436 -3.04 12.40 18.59
N GLU A 437 -3.62 12.51 17.40
CA GLU A 437 -2.85 12.78 16.18
C GLU A 437 -2.32 14.22 16.21
N ASP A 438 -1.01 14.38 16.07
CA ASP A 438 -0.34 15.67 15.92
C ASP A 438 0.16 15.82 14.48
N ARG A 439 -0.63 16.51 13.68
CA ARG A 439 -0.35 16.74 12.25
C ARG A 439 0.82 17.71 12.03
N GLN A 440 1.27 18.44 13.06
CA GLN A 440 2.47 19.28 12.96
C GLN A 440 3.71 18.44 12.66
N ILE A 441 3.75 17.18 13.12
CA ILE A 441 4.83 16.24 12.82
C ILE A 441 5.04 16.10 11.30
N TRP A 442 3.97 15.93 10.52
CA TRP A 442 4.09 15.85 9.07
C TRP A 442 4.50 17.16 8.43
N ALA A 443 4.00 18.30 8.92
CA ALA A 443 4.44 19.60 8.42
C ALA A 443 5.95 19.81 8.62
N ASP A 444 6.45 19.45 9.81
CA ASP A 444 7.88 19.52 10.15
C ASP A 444 8.71 18.54 9.31
N GLU A 445 8.23 17.31 9.10
CA GLU A 445 8.91 16.32 8.25
C GLU A 445 8.96 16.72 6.77
N ILE A 446 7.88 17.33 6.25
CA ILE A 446 7.89 17.90 4.89
C ILE A 446 8.99 18.98 4.80
N LYS A 447 9.07 19.90 5.77
CA LYS A 447 10.13 20.93 5.79
C LYS A 447 11.52 20.35 5.95
N LEU A 448 11.66 19.31 6.77
CA LEU A 448 12.92 18.60 6.91
C LEU A 448 13.35 18.03 5.55
N LEU A 449 12.50 17.27 4.86
CA LEU A 449 12.80 16.70 3.54
C LEU A 449 13.14 17.76 2.49
N GLU A 450 12.38 18.85 2.44
CA GLU A 450 12.67 19.98 1.55
C GLU A 450 14.05 20.60 1.83
N SER A 451 14.44 20.71 3.11
CA SER A 451 15.74 21.27 3.50
C SER A 451 16.93 20.39 3.11
N LEU A 452 16.73 19.09 2.89
CA LEU A 452 17.81 18.18 2.50
C LEU A 452 18.26 18.37 1.03
N ILE A 453 17.44 19.04 0.21
CA ILE A 453 17.75 19.23 -1.22
C ILE A 453 18.92 20.19 -1.35
N GLY A 454 20.02 19.71 -1.95
CA GLY A 454 21.25 20.48 -2.13
C GLY A 454 22.07 20.70 -0.85
N MET A 455 21.61 20.21 0.31
CA MET A 455 22.36 20.27 1.55
C MET A 455 23.62 19.40 1.47
N ASP A 456 24.76 19.88 1.98
CA ASP A 456 25.97 19.07 2.10
C ASP A 456 25.82 18.07 3.27
N PRO A 457 25.81 16.75 3.02
CA PRO A 457 25.67 15.73 4.07
C PRO A 457 26.89 15.65 5.00
N GLU A 458 27.98 16.33 4.66
CA GLU A 458 29.19 16.41 5.48
C GLU A 458 29.29 17.71 6.29
N SER A 459 28.36 18.65 6.12
CA SER A 459 28.28 19.88 6.91
C SER A 459 27.98 19.61 8.39
N ASP A 460 28.40 20.55 9.25
CA ASP A 460 28.14 20.48 10.69
C ASP A 460 26.64 20.50 11.00
N ASP A 461 25.85 21.27 10.25
CA ASP A 461 24.40 21.38 10.41
C ASP A 461 23.70 20.04 10.11
N PHE A 462 24.01 19.41 8.98
CA PHE A 462 23.46 18.09 8.65
C PHE A 462 23.82 17.06 9.72
N LYS A 463 25.09 17.03 10.13
CA LYS A 463 25.57 16.09 11.17
C LYS A 463 24.93 16.35 12.53
N ALA A 464 24.64 17.61 12.86
CA ALA A 464 23.92 17.95 14.09
C ALA A 464 22.47 17.45 14.05
N GLN A 465 21.75 17.71 12.96
CA GLN A 465 20.38 17.22 12.76
C GLN A 465 20.31 15.69 12.76
N GLU A 466 21.24 15.02 12.07
CA GLU A 466 21.32 13.56 12.04
C GLU A 466 21.51 12.98 13.45
N ARG A 467 22.41 13.56 14.26
CA ARG A 467 22.62 13.14 15.65
C ARG A 467 21.38 13.36 16.51
N GLU A 468 20.75 14.52 16.42
CA GLU A 468 19.55 14.85 17.20
C GLU A 468 18.40 13.88 16.90
N LEU A 469 18.10 13.65 15.62
CA LEU A 469 17.04 12.74 15.19
C LEU A 469 17.35 11.30 15.61
N GLN A 470 18.60 10.86 15.49
CA GLN A 470 19.03 9.54 15.95
C GLN A 470 18.89 9.40 17.46
N GLU A 471 19.21 10.42 18.25
CA GLU A 471 19.02 10.41 19.71
C GLU A 471 17.54 10.31 20.07
N ARG A 472 16.68 11.11 19.42
CA ARG A 472 15.23 11.11 19.62
C ARG A 472 14.60 9.73 19.43
N GLY A 473 15.07 8.96 18.45
CA GLY A 473 14.57 7.61 18.19
C GLY A 473 15.28 6.47 18.93
N ALA A 474 16.36 6.75 19.68
CA ALA A 474 17.25 5.70 20.20
C ALA A 474 16.55 4.69 21.12
N SER A 475 15.67 5.17 22.00
CA SER A 475 14.90 4.32 22.92
C SER A 475 13.98 3.34 22.16
N GLU A 476 13.30 3.83 21.13
CA GLU A 476 12.39 3.02 20.34
C GLU A 476 13.15 1.98 19.51
N ARG A 477 14.26 2.38 18.87
CA ARG A 477 15.14 1.45 18.14
C ARG A 477 15.67 0.35 19.05
N SER A 478 16.15 0.69 20.24
CA SER A 478 16.62 -0.29 21.22
C SER A 478 15.51 -1.27 21.62
N ARG A 479 14.30 -0.76 21.89
CA ARG A 479 13.15 -1.59 22.27
C ARG A 479 12.75 -2.55 21.17
N ILE A 480 12.75 -2.12 19.91
CA ILE A 480 12.39 -2.96 18.77
C ILE A 480 13.51 -3.96 18.44
N GLN A 481 14.78 -3.56 18.53
CA GLN A 481 15.93 -4.46 18.37
C GLN A 481 15.84 -5.64 19.34
N ASP A 482 15.59 -5.36 20.62
CA ASP A 482 15.38 -6.37 21.65
C ASP A 482 14.27 -7.38 21.29
N GLN A 483 13.17 -6.89 20.70
CA GLN A 483 12.08 -7.77 20.25
C GLN A 483 12.49 -8.66 19.08
N VAL A 484 13.23 -8.09 18.12
CA VAL A 484 13.77 -8.83 16.97
C VAL A 484 14.73 -9.92 17.45
N ASP A 485 15.67 -9.58 18.32
CA ASP A 485 16.66 -10.53 18.86
C ASP A 485 15.98 -11.67 19.64
N LYS A 486 14.99 -11.33 20.47
CA LYS A 486 14.18 -12.33 21.19
C LYS A 486 13.43 -13.26 20.24
N LYS A 487 12.90 -12.75 19.12
CA LYS A 487 12.20 -13.56 18.10
C LYS A 487 13.18 -14.47 17.36
N SER A 488 14.33 -13.95 16.93
CA SER A 488 15.40 -14.69 16.27
C SER A 488 15.94 -15.82 17.15
N ALA A 489 16.20 -15.55 18.43
CA ALA A 489 16.64 -16.56 19.39
C ALA A 489 15.58 -17.67 19.62
N LYS A 490 14.30 -17.33 19.69
CA LYS A 490 13.20 -18.31 19.76
C LYS A 490 13.11 -19.15 18.48
N GLY A 491 13.28 -18.52 17.31
CA GLY A 491 13.33 -19.18 16.01
C GLY A 491 14.46 -20.21 15.93
N ALA A 492 15.68 -19.81 16.30
CA ALA A 492 16.84 -20.70 16.36
C ALA A 492 16.61 -21.90 17.29
N LYS A 493 16.08 -21.66 18.51
CA LYS A 493 15.75 -22.74 19.46
C LYS A 493 14.68 -23.71 18.91
N LYS A 494 13.66 -23.22 18.20
CA LYS A 494 12.66 -24.07 17.53
C LYS A 494 13.29 -24.86 16.37
N GLY A 495 14.17 -24.25 15.58
CA GLY A 495 14.92 -24.89 14.50
C GLY A 495 15.79 -26.05 15.01
N VAL A 496 16.55 -25.82 16.08
CA VAL A 496 17.37 -26.86 16.74
C VAL A 496 16.49 -28.00 17.27
N LYS A 497 15.36 -27.71 17.92
CA LYS A 497 14.41 -28.75 18.38
C LYS A 497 13.78 -29.54 17.23
N LYS A 498 13.40 -28.89 16.12
CA LYS A 498 12.89 -29.57 14.92
C LYS A 498 13.97 -30.43 14.26
N GLY A 499 15.19 -29.93 14.14
CA GLY A 499 16.35 -30.68 13.63
C GLY A 499 16.69 -31.90 14.49
N ALA A 500 16.68 -31.75 15.82
CA ALA A 500 16.90 -32.86 16.75
C ALA A 500 15.79 -33.93 16.67
N LYS A 501 14.51 -33.51 16.55
CA LYS A 501 13.38 -34.45 16.34
C LYS A 501 13.47 -35.16 14.99
N ALA A 502 13.85 -34.47 13.91
CA ALA A 502 14.04 -35.08 12.59
C ALA A 502 15.21 -36.07 12.58
N ALA A 503 16.31 -35.75 13.27
CA ALA A 503 17.46 -36.64 13.44
C ALA A 503 17.12 -37.88 14.29
N ALA A 504 16.33 -37.71 15.36
CA ALA A 504 15.82 -38.82 16.17
C ALA A 504 14.87 -39.71 15.37
N GLY A 505 13.94 -39.14 14.58
CA GLY A 505 13.04 -39.89 13.70
C GLY A 505 13.79 -40.72 12.65
N LYS A 506 14.83 -40.16 12.02
CA LYS A 506 15.71 -40.88 11.09
C LYS A 506 16.49 -42.01 11.77
N LYS A 507 16.97 -41.83 13.02
CA LYS A 507 17.64 -42.91 13.79
C LYS A 507 16.67 -44.05 14.15
N THR A 508 15.40 -43.75 14.45
CA THR A 508 14.37 -44.75 14.74
C THR A 508 13.95 -45.54 13.50
N GLN A 509 13.81 -44.88 12.34
CA GLN A 509 13.57 -45.58 11.05
C GLN A 509 14.74 -46.49 10.65
N LYS A 510 15.99 -46.04 10.85
CA LYS A 510 17.19 -46.85 10.54
C LYS A 510 17.34 -48.06 11.46
N ARG A 511 16.92 -47.97 12.74
CA ARG A 511 16.83 -49.11 13.67
C ARG A 511 15.68 -50.07 13.33
N GLY A 512 14.54 -49.56 12.86
CA GLY A 512 13.40 -50.37 12.42
C GLY A 512 13.70 -51.19 11.15
N GLN A 513 14.44 -50.62 10.19
CA GLN A 513 14.90 -51.36 9.01
C GLN A 513 15.95 -52.42 9.34
N LYS A 514 16.82 -52.17 10.34
CA LYS A 514 17.82 -53.17 10.76
C LYS A 514 17.20 -54.38 11.47
N LYS A 515 16.18 -54.17 12.31
CA LYS A 515 15.42 -55.28 12.92
C LYS A 515 14.61 -56.09 11.90
N LYS A 516 14.14 -55.47 10.81
CA LYS A 516 13.39 -56.17 9.75
C LYS A 516 14.28 -56.99 8.81
N ALA A 517 15.60 -56.78 8.85
CA ALA A 517 16.57 -57.57 8.09
C ALA A 517 17.18 -58.73 8.89
N GLU A 518 17.12 -58.68 10.23
CA GLU A 518 17.54 -59.78 11.12
C GLU A 518 16.43 -60.82 11.34
N ASP A 519 15.17 -60.50 11.01
CA ASP A 519 14.00 -61.41 11.14
C ASP A 519 13.67 -62.17 9.84
N THR A 520 14.50 -62.03 8.79
CA THR A 520 14.32 -62.68 7.47
C THR A 520 15.47 -63.63 7.11
N SER A 521 16.23 -64.13 8.09
CA SER A 521 17.29 -65.13 7.87
C SER A 521 17.05 -66.49 8.51
N GLU A 522 15.81 -66.79 8.94
CA GLU A 522 15.41 -68.13 9.39
C GLU A 522 14.06 -68.54 8.79
N SER A 523 13.99 -68.72 7.47
CA SER A 523 13.20 -69.80 6.86
C SER A 523 13.58 -69.96 5.40
N ASP A 524 13.42 -71.17 4.90
CA ASP A 524 13.42 -71.59 3.49
C ASP A 524 14.78 -72.10 2.97
N GLY A 525 15.14 -73.27 3.51
CA GLY A 525 15.78 -74.31 2.72
C GLY A 525 14.72 -75.17 2.02
N GLU A 526 15.15 -75.72 0.88
CA GLU A 526 14.60 -76.83 0.08
C GLU A 526 13.80 -76.55 -1.20
N ASP A 527 14.32 -77.22 -2.24
CA ASP A 527 13.70 -77.78 -3.43
C ASP A 527 13.56 -76.95 -4.73
N THR A 528 14.47 -77.19 -5.70
CA THR A 528 14.34 -78.04 -6.93
C THR A 528 13.70 -77.26 -8.11
N GLN A 529 13.93 -77.46 -9.40
CA GLN A 529 14.83 -78.23 -10.27
C GLN A 529 14.64 -77.63 -11.69
N SER A 530 15.70 -77.68 -12.51
CA SER A 530 15.72 -77.75 -14.00
C SER A 530 14.65 -77.01 -14.85
N SER A 531 15.07 -76.03 -15.65
CA SER A 531 15.41 -76.19 -17.09
C SER A 531 15.83 -74.85 -17.68
#